data_AF-A0AAE0PMV6-F1
#
_entry.id   AF-A0AAE0PMV6-F1
#
_cell.length_a   1.000
_cell.length_b   1.000
_cell.length_c   1.000
_cell.angle_alpha   90.00
_cell.angle_beta   90.00
_cell.angle_gamma   90.00
#
_symmetry.space_group_name_H-M   'P 1'
#
loop_
_entity.id
_entity.type
_entity.pdbx_description
1 polymer ?
#
loop_
_entity_poly.entity_id
_entity_poly.type
_entity_poly.pdbx_seq_one_letter_code
_entity_poly.pdbx_strand_id
1 'polypeptide(L)'
;MGSCNLTPTSSLAAQIKYLPKREDILNLSPERLPSNLNEKAYGHPVLIISPNVDEIGKVVVFLMTSFGGQNILVKFPNTEPGSKQNRRIRENYWPIKPTPNHPDTSDRLQLKDGRDIDRPYSYIDTQTSYPLPYDILWRYNGPGPEENWVLDDESFKKVAGKRDYVKFHSENWRGEPQETPPPLPEPVRERKEEGKQAAKNRTICDIDLARENQWEIMMENYEEMMDSWPWDDMKRKFGIEQVDDPDP
;
A
#
# COMPACT_ATOMS: atom_id res chain seq x y z
N MET A 1 -13.00 45.97 -13.48
CA MET A 1 -12.02 44.87 -13.49
C MET A 1 -11.78 44.46 -12.05
N GLY A 2 -12.47 43.41 -11.58
CA GLY A 2 -12.29 42.89 -10.22
C GLY A 2 -11.25 41.79 -10.26
N SER A 3 -10.04 42.09 -9.78
CA SER A 3 -9.02 41.07 -9.58
C SER A 3 -9.40 40.22 -8.38
N CYS A 4 -9.81 38.98 -8.63
CA CYS A 4 -9.98 37.97 -7.60
C CYS A 4 -8.60 37.65 -7.02
N ASN A 5 -8.33 38.11 -5.80
CA ASN A 5 -7.20 37.68 -5.01
C ASN A 5 -7.42 36.22 -4.63
N LEU A 6 -6.94 35.29 -5.45
CA LEU A 6 -6.82 33.89 -5.08
C LEU A 6 -5.75 33.83 -3.98
N THR A 7 -6.19 33.63 -2.74
CA THR A 7 -5.30 33.25 -1.64
C THR A 7 -4.46 32.05 -2.09
N PRO A 8 -3.15 32.01 -1.81
CA PRO A 8 -2.34 30.84 -2.14
C PRO A 8 -2.94 29.63 -1.43
N THR A 9 -3.56 28.73 -2.18
CA THR A 9 -4.04 27.45 -1.67
C THR A 9 -2.84 26.72 -1.07
N SER A 10 -2.89 26.48 0.24
CA SER A 10 -1.87 25.70 0.93
C SER A 10 -1.78 24.32 0.28
N SER A 11 -0.58 23.94 -0.17
CA SER A 11 -0.32 22.63 -0.75
C SER A 11 -0.80 21.50 0.18
N LEU A 12 -1.44 20.49 -0.39
CA LEU A 12 -1.85 19.27 0.32
C LEU A 12 -0.69 18.31 0.53
N ALA A 13 0.40 18.46 -0.23
CA ALA A 13 1.57 17.62 -0.10
C ALA A 13 2.18 17.73 1.31
N ALA A 14 2.85 16.66 1.73
CA ALA A 14 3.47 16.50 3.03
C ALA A 14 2.49 16.37 4.22
N GLN A 15 1.17 16.49 3.99
CA GLN A 15 0.18 16.32 5.05
C GLN A 15 -0.07 14.85 5.37
N ILE A 16 -0.14 14.53 6.66
CA ILE A 16 -0.54 13.21 7.16
C ILE A 16 -2.04 13.25 7.46
N LYS A 17 -2.78 12.33 6.85
CA LYS A 17 -4.22 12.11 7.06
C LYS A 17 -4.47 10.69 7.54
N TYR A 18 -5.71 10.37 7.83
CA TYR A 18 -6.13 9.02 8.19
C TYR A 18 -7.05 8.45 7.13
N LEU A 19 -6.68 7.29 6.59
CA LEU A 19 -7.60 6.49 5.79
C LEU A 19 -8.46 5.64 6.76
N PRO A 20 -9.78 5.89 6.84
CA PRO A 20 -10.64 5.18 7.77
C PRO A 20 -10.72 3.69 7.50
N LYS A 21 -11.36 2.94 8.40
CA LYS A 21 -11.65 1.54 8.11
C LYS A 21 -12.63 1.44 6.94
N ARG A 22 -12.57 0.33 6.22
CA ARG A 22 -13.40 0.11 5.04
C ARG A 22 -14.89 0.19 5.37
N GLU A 23 -15.28 -0.37 6.51
CA GLU A 23 -16.66 -0.42 6.99
C GLU A 23 -17.18 0.99 7.29
N ASP A 24 -16.33 1.86 7.84
CA ASP A 24 -16.69 3.24 8.13
C ASP A 24 -16.99 4.03 6.85
N ILE A 25 -16.22 3.80 5.78
CA ILE A 25 -16.44 4.42 4.47
C ILE A 25 -17.71 3.86 3.83
N LEU A 26 -17.92 2.55 3.89
CA LEU A 26 -19.13 1.89 3.37
C LEU A 26 -20.42 2.44 4.00
N ASN A 27 -20.38 2.73 5.30
CA ASN A 27 -21.53 3.27 6.02
C ASN A 27 -21.83 4.73 5.64
N LEU A 28 -20.83 5.49 5.22
CA LEU A 28 -20.98 6.92 4.88
C LEU A 28 -21.21 7.16 3.38
N SER A 29 -20.48 6.46 2.52
CA SER A 29 -20.44 6.69 1.07
C SER A 29 -19.88 5.46 0.33
N PRO A 30 -20.67 4.39 0.14
CA PRO A 30 -20.19 3.14 -0.44
C PRO A 30 -19.67 3.29 -1.88
N GLU A 31 -20.18 4.25 -2.64
CA GLU A 31 -19.75 4.58 -4.01
C GLU A 31 -18.34 5.18 -4.09
N ARG A 32 -17.78 5.62 -2.95
CA ARG A 32 -16.44 6.24 -2.88
C ARG A 32 -15.33 5.27 -2.54
N LEU A 33 -15.63 3.98 -2.41
CA LEU A 33 -14.60 2.98 -2.17
C LEU A 33 -13.66 2.87 -3.38
N PRO A 34 -12.35 3.01 -3.17
CA PRO A 34 -11.38 2.75 -4.23
C PRO A 34 -11.33 1.25 -4.54
N SER A 35 -11.67 0.88 -5.77
CA SER A 35 -11.73 -0.51 -6.25
C SER A 35 -10.40 -1.25 -6.17
N ASN A 36 -9.28 -0.52 -6.30
CA ASN A 36 -7.94 -1.08 -6.43
C ASN A 36 -7.15 -1.05 -5.12
N LEU A 37 -7.79 -0.70 -4.00
CA LEU A 37 -7.10 -0.59 -2.71
C LEU A 37 -7.17 -1.92 -1.96
N ASN A 38 -6.00 -2.39 -1.51
CA ASN A 38 -5.90 -3.61 -0.70
C ASN A 38 -6.69 -3.42 0.61
N GLU A 39 -7.44 -4.43 1.04
CA GLU A 39 -8.20 -4.42 2.29
C GLU A 39 -7.33 -4.10 3.52
N LYS A 40 -6.06 -4.50 3.49
CA LYS A 40 -5.08 -4.20 4.55
C LYS A 40 -4.60 -2.75 4.58
N ALA A 41 -4.96 -1.92 3.60
CA ALA A 41 -4.56 -0.51 3.55
C ALA A 41 -5.48 0.40 4.40
N TYR A 42 -6.71 -0.03 4.66
CA TYR A 42 -7.70 0.74 5.43
C TYR A 42 -7.37 0.77 6.92
N GLY A 43 -7.77 1.84 7.61
CA GLY A 43 -7.51 2.01 9.04
C GLY A 43 -6.07 2.46 9.36
N HIS A 44 -5.38 3.05 8.39
CA HIS A 44 -3.98 3.47 8.50
C HIS A 44 -3.82 4.99 8.29
N PRO A 45 -2.81 5.61 8.94
CA PRO A 45 -2.36 6.93 8.51
C PRO A 45 -1.80 6.87 7.09
N VAL A 46 -1.87 7.99 6.38
CA VAL A 46 -1.35 8.14 5.01
C VAL A 46 -0.65 9.48 4.86
N LEU A 47 0.42 9.52 4.08
CA LEU A 47 1.09 10.76 3.67
C LEU A 47 0.59 11.17 2.28
N ILE A 48 0.04 12.37 2.15
CA ILE A 48 -0.28 12.95 0.84
C ILE A 48 1.01 13.38 0.14
N ILE A 49 1.20 12.92 -1.09
CA ILE A 49 2.35 13.27 -1.91
C ILE A 49 2.01 14.20 -3.07
N SER A 50 0.74 14.23 -3.52
CA SER A 50 0.31 15.18 -4.54
C SER A 50 0.06 16.58 -3.95
N PRO A 51 0.50 17.66 -4.61
CA PRO A 51 0.34 19.02 -4.09
C PRO A 51 -1.13 19.48 -4.06
N ASN A 52 -1.95 18.95 -4.96
CA ASN A 52 -3.36 19.30 -5.11
C ASN A 52 -4.19 18.03 -5.34
N VAL A 53 -5.51 18.19 -5.23
CA VAL A 53 -6.48 17.24 -5.77
C VAL A 53 -6.47 17.27 -7.30
N ASP A 54 -6.64 16.12 -7.94
CA ASP A 54 -6.79 16.02 -9.39
C ASP A 54 -8.21 16.42 -9.85
N GLU A 55 -8.46 16.35 -11.16
CA GLU A 55 -9.74 16.71 -11.80
C GLU A 55 -10.93 15.86 -11.31
N ILE A 56 -10.65 14.68 -10.73
CA ILE A 56 -11.66 13.73 -10.23
C ILE A 56 -11.70 13.78 -8.68
N GLY A 57 -11.03 14.76 -8.06
CA GLY A 57 -11.03 14.95 -6.61
C GLY A 57 -10.14 13.98 -5.84
N LYS A 58 -9.17 13.33 -6.48
CA LYS A 58 -8.26 12.38 -5.84
C LYS A 58 -6.91 13.01 -5.50
N VAL A 59 -6.27 12.47 -4.48
CA VAL A 59 -4.86 12.72 -4.13
C VAL A 59 -4.07 11.43 -4.21
N VAL A 60 -2.77 11.55 -4.45
CA VAL A 60 -1.86 10.40 -4.37
C VAL A 60 -1.27 10.34 -2.97
N VAL A 61 -1.28 9.16 -2.36
CA VAL A 61 -0.77 8.95 -1.00
C VAL A 61 0.22 7.79 -0.90
N PHE A 62 1.08 7.84 0.11
CA PHE A 62 1.80 6.68 0.65
C PHE A 62 1.13 6.21 1.94
N LEU A 63 1.10 4.89 2.17
CA LEU A 63 0.58 4.33 3.42
C LEU A 63 1.62 4.49 4.54
N MET A 64 1.13 4.54 5.78
CA MET A 64 1.97 4.49 6.97
C MET A 64 1.70 3.22 7.77
N THR A 65 2.76 2.66 8.34
CA THR A 65 2.71 1.43 9.15
C THR A 65 3.50 1.59 10.43
N SER A 66 3.09 0.88 11.48
CA SER A 66 3.85 0.77 12.72
C SER A 66 4.47 -0.61 12.94
N PHE A 67 4.25 -1.55 12.01
CA PHE A 67 4.57 -2.97 12.19
C PHE A 67 4.08 -3.55 13.53
N GLY A 68 2.91 -3.10 14.01
CA GLY A 68 2.41 -3.51 15.33
C GLY A 68 3.20 -2.91 16.49
N GLY A 69 3.83 -1.75 16.31
CA GLY A 69 4.67 -1.11 17.31
C GLY A 69 6.06 -1.73 17.41
N GLN A 70 6.57 -2.33 16.34
CA GLN A 70 7.87 -3.00 16.32
C GLN A 70 8.87 -2.29 15.43
N ASN A 71 10.16 -2.38 15.80
CA ASN A 71 11.23 -1.87 14.97
C ASN A 71 11.32 -2.66 13.65
N ILE A 72 11.64 -1.96 12.56
CA ILE A 72 11.82 -2.56 11.23
C ILE A 72 12.81 -3.73 11.19
N LEU A 73 13.83 -3.77 12.06
CA LEU A 73 14.77 -4.88 12.15
C LEU A 73 14.16 -6.16 12.75
N VAL A 74 13.09 -6.05 13.54
CA VAL A 74 12.33 -7.21 14.01
C VAL A 74 11.55 -7.80 12.84
N LYS A 75 10.98 -6.96 11.99
CA LYS A 75 10.21 -7.40 10.82
C LYS A 75 11.09 -7.90 9.67
N PHE A 76 12.24 -7.26 9.48
CA PHE A 76 13.19 -7.54 8.39
C PHE A 76 14.63 -7.57 8.95
N PRO A 77 15.07 -8.70 9.53
CA PRO A 77 16.38 -8.82 10.17
C PRO A 77 17.57 -8.58 9.23
N ASN A 78 18.71 -8.19 9.81
CA ASN A 78 19.98 -7.96 9.12
C ASN A 78 20.93 -9.18 9.14
N THR A 79 20.71 -10.15 10.03
CA THR A 79 21.61 -11.28 10.29
C THR A 79 21.23 -12.58 9.57
N GLU A 80 20.04 -12.65 8.99
CA GLU A 80 19.53 -13.90 8.39
C GLU A 80 20.03 -14.13 6.95
N PRO A 81 20.08 -15.39 6.49
CA PRO A 81 20.20 -15.71 5.06
C PRO A 81 19.12 -14.95 4.28
N GLY A 82 19.51 -14.13 3.30
CA GLY A 82 18.60 -13.20 2.61
C GLY A 82 18.67 -11.74 3.10
N SER A 83 19.63 -11.38 3.96
CA SER A 83 19.85 -10.01 4.45
C SER A 83 19.89 -8.92 3.36
N LYS A 84 20.37 -9.24 2.14
CA LYS A 84 20.30 -8.34 0.98
C LYS A 84 18.86 -8.07 0.52
N GLN A 85 18.02 -9.09 0.51
CA GLN A 85 16.60 -8.93 0.16
C GLN A 85 15.86 -8.16 1.25
N ASN A 86 16.10 -8.48 2.52
CA ASN A 86 15.54 -7.72 3.64
C ASN A 86 15.97 -6.25 3.59
N ARG A 87 17.24 -5.96 3.28
CA ARG A 87 17.70 -4.59 3.07
C ARG A 87 16.91 -3.87 1.98
N ARG A 88 16.70 -4.49 0.81
CA ARG A 88 15.91 -3.91 -0.28
C ARG A 88 14.46 -3.63 0.13
N ILE A 89 13.88 -4.48 0.98
CA ILE A 89 12.55 -4.25 1.53
C ILE A 89 12.56 -3.06 2.51
N ARG A 90 13.55 -3.03 3.43
CA ARG A 90 13.70 -1.94 4.41
C ARG A 90 13.84 -0.57 3.77
N GLU A 91 14.58 -0.47 2.66
CA GLU A 91 14.79 0.77 1.91
C GLU A 91 13.49 1.48 1.48
N ASN A 92 12.34 0.78 1.47
CA ASN A 92 11.04 1.36 1.18
C ASN A 92 10.37 2.05 2.38
N TYR A 93 10.86 1.83 3.60
CA TYR A 93 10.24 2.28 4.82
C TYR A 93 11.00 3.43 5.47
N TRP A 94 10.35 4.58 5.58
CA TRP A 94 10.99 5.79 6.12
C TRP A 94 10.54 6.05 7.56
N PRO A 95 11.43 5.97 8.55
CA PRO A 95 11.05 6.21 9.93
C PRO A 95 10.73 7.68 10.16
N ILE A 96 9.66 7.95 10.90
CA ILE A 96 9.29 9.29 11.39
C ILE A 96 9.60 9.37 12.88
N LYS A 97 10.17 10.48 13.35
CA LYS A 97 10.41 10.75 14.79
C LYS A 97 9.11 10.50 15.61
N PRO A 98 9.15 9.69 16.69
CA PRO A 98 10.33 9.33 17.51
C PRO A 98 10.99 8.00 17.13
N THR A 99 10.58 7.35 16.03
CA THR A 99 11.19 6.10 15.57
C THR A 99 12.72 6.26 15.44
N PRO A 100 13.52 5.24 15.82
CA PRO A 100 14.96 5.26 15.57
C PRO A 100 15.29 5.47 14.09
N ASN A 101 16.49 5.98 13.82
CA ASN A 101 16.96 6.18 12.46
C ASN A 101 16.95 4.89 11.64
N HIS A 102 16.79 5.02 10.33
CA HIS A 102 16.77 3.88 9.42
C HIS A 102 18.09 3.11 9.53
N PRO A 103 18.08 1.78 9.74
CA PRO A 103 19.30 1.03 10.05
C PRO A 103 20.33 1.02 8.91
N ASP A 104 19.89 1.17 7.66
CA ASP A 104 20.77 1.11 6.48
C ASP A 104 21.20 2.48 5.96
N THR A 105 20.48 3.57 6.27
CA THR A 105 20.77 4.91 5.71
C THR A 105 21.00 5.98 6.78
N SER A 106 20.70 5.67 8.04
CA SER A 106 20.68 6.63 9.16
C SER A 106 19.68 7.78 8.99
N ASP A 107 18.81 7.74 7.98
CA ASP A 107 17.80 8.76 7.74
C ASP A 107 16.64 8.66 8.72
N ARG A 108 16.01 9.81 8.99
CA ARG A 108 14.75 9.90 9.74
C ARG A 108 13.99 11.16 9.35
N LEU A 109 12.69 11.02 9.18
CA LEU A 109 11.77 12.10 8.86
C LEU A 109 11.30 12.83 10.13
N GLN A 110 10.95 14.10 9.98
CA GLN A 110 10.45 14.95 11.04
C GLN A 110 9.22 15.74 10.59
N LEU A 111 8.39 16.10 11.56
CA LEU A 111 7.25 16.99 11.37
C LEU A 111 7.75 18.44 11.34
N LYS A 112 7.04 19.28 10.60
CA LYS A 112 7.38 20.70 10.36
C LYS A 112 7.51 21.52 11.64
N ASP A 113 6.74 21.17 12.66
CA ASP A 113 6.77 21.81 13.98
C ASP A 113 7.75 21.15 14.96
N GLY A 114 8.52 20.15 14.51
CA GLY A 114 9.56 19.46 15.28
C GLY A 114 9.04 18.47 16.33
N ARG A 115 7.72 18.32 16.47
CA ARG A 115 7.12 17.37 17.42
C ARG A 115 7.28 15.92 16.94
N ASP A 116 7.01 15.01 17.86
CA ASP A 116 7.05 13.58 17.62
C ASP A 116 5.66 13.10 17.16
N ILE A 117 5.63 12.11 16.26
CA ILE A 117 4.40 11.38 16.00
C ILE A 117 3.99 10.60 17.24
N ASP A 118 2.69 10.49 17.45
CA ASP A 118 2.06 9.92 18.65
C ASP A 118 2.35 8.43 18.86
N ARG A 119 2.76 7.73 17.81
CA ARG A 119 3.06 6.29 17.85
C ARG A 119 4.55 6.01 17.64
N PRO A 120 5.19 5.22 18.52
CA PRO A 120 6.54 4.76 18.27
C PRO A 120 6.56 3.83 17.05
N TYR A 121 7.72 3.75 16.40
CA TYR A 121 7.96 2.86 15.25
C TYR A 121 7.03 3.14 14.06
N SER A 122 6.68 4.38 13.82
CA SER A 122 5.94 4.81 12.63
C SER A 122 6.86 4.96 11.42
N TYR A 123 6.47 4.33 10.31
CA TYR A 123 7.17 4.33 9.03
C TYR A 123 6.24 4.75 7.90
N ILE A 124 6.77 5.47 6.91
CA ILE A 124 6.10 5.69 5.62
C ILE A 124 6.52 4.58 4.68
N ASP A 125 5.54 3.82 4.18
CA ASP A 125 5.75 2.81 3.15
C ASP A 125 5.70 3.46 1.77
N THR A 126 6.87 3.58 1.16
CA THR A 126 6.99 4.15 -0.18
C THR A 126 6.83 3.11 -1.27
N GLN A 127 6.70 1.81 -0.95
CA GLN A 127 6.67 0.70 -1.91
C GLN A 127 5.58 0.88 -2.96
N THR A 128 4.43 1.41 -2.57
CA THR A 128 3.28 1.62 -3.44
C THR A 128 2.60 2.93 -3.08
N SER A 129 2.18 3.68 -4.10
CA SER A 129 1.30 4.83 -3.93
C SER A 129 -0.12 4.50 -4.35
N TYR A 130 -1.09 5.19 -3.75
CA TYR A 130 -2.50 4.98 -4.02
C TYR A 130 -3.19 6.29 -4.38
N PRO A 131 -3.90 6.35 -5.52
CA PRO A 131 -4.82 7.45 -5.80
C PRO A 131 -6.11 7.23 -5.00
N LEU A 132 -6.40 8.13 -4.06
CA LEU A 132 -7.57 8.06 -3.18
C LEU A 132 -8.43 9.31 -3.31
N PRO A 133 -9.78 9.21 -3.25
CA PRO A 133 -10.63 10.38 -3.10
C PRO A 133 -10.20 11.17 -1.85
N TYR A 134 -9.98 12.48 -1.99
CA TYR A 134 -9.49 13.27 -0.87
C TYR A 134 -10.52 13.40 0.26
N ASP A 135 -11.79 13.42 -0.09
CA ASP A 135 -12.91 13.61 0.81
C ASP A 135 -13.21 12.40 1.73
N ILE A 136 -12.70 11.20 1.41
CA ILE A 136 -12.78 10.04 2.31
C ILE A 136 -11.67 10.05 3.37
N LEU A 137 -10.64 10.90 3.20
CA LEU A 137 -9.54 10.98 4.16
C LEU A 137 -9.98 11.79 5.38
N TRP A 138 -9.85 11.18 6.54
CA TRP A 138 -10.14 11.81 7.81
C TRP A 138 -8.92 12.55 8.37
N ARG A 139 -9.21 13.38 9.36
CA ARG A 139 -8.20 14.02 10.19
C ARG A 139 -7.36 12.95 10.88
N TYR A 140 -6.05 13.15 10.93
CA TYR A 140 -5.19 12.28 11.71
C TYR A 140 -5.40 12.55 13.20
N ASN A 141 -5.90 11.53 13.93
CA ASN A 141 -6.30 11.62 15.34
C ASN A 141 -5.10 11.53 16.30
N GLY A 142 -4.12 12.44 16.15
CA GLY A 142 -3.02 12.59 17.10
C GLY A 142 -3.25 13.76 18.08
N PRO A 143 -2.48 13.86 19.18
CA PRO A 143 -2.54 14.99 20.11
C PRO A 143 -2.04 16.27 19.41
N GLY A 144 -2.97 17.16 19.07
CA GLY A 144 -2.68 18.50 18.55
C GLY A 144 -3.63 18.94 17.43
N PRO A 145 -3.53 20.21 16.98
CA PRO A 145 -4.35 20.72 15.89
C PRO A 145 -3.98 20.04 14.55
N GLU A 146 -4.98 19.91 13.67
CA GLU A 146 -4.87 19.18 12.41
C GLU A 146 -3.78 19.74 11.47
N GLU A 147 -3.63 21.07 11.46
CA GLU A 147 -2.66 21.81 10.65
C GLU A 147 -1.20 21.46 10.96
N ASN A 148 -0.97 20.72 12.04
CA ASN A 148 0.36 20.42 12.54
C ASN A 148 0.89 19.05 12.06
N TRP A 149 0.10 18.20 11.42
CA TRP A 149 0.57 16.88 10.97
C TRP A 149 1.14 16.95 9.56
N VAL A 150 2.19 17.76 9.40
CA VAL A 150 2.84 18.02 8.11
C VAL A 150 4.33 17.69 8.25
N LEU A 151 4.91 16.95 7.31
CA LEU A 151 6.36 16.77 7.26
C LEU A 151 7.07 18.10 6.98
N ASP A 152 8.27 18.26 7.52
CA ASP A 152 9.12 19.38 7.09
C ASP A 152 9.53 19.22 5.61
N ASP A 153 9.93 20.32 4.97
CA ASP A 153 10.24 20.35 3.55
C ASP A 153 11.42 19.44 3.17
N GLU A 154 12.41 19.27 4.05
CA GLU A 154 13.57 18.41 3.81
C GLU A 154 13.19 16.93 3.89
N SER A 155 12.43 16.55 4.92
CA SER A 155 11.85 15.23 5.11
C SER A 155 10.94 14.85 3.94
N PHE A 156 10.07 15.78 3.51
CA PHE A 156 9.19 15.55 2.37
C PHE A 156 9.98 15.35 1.08
N LYS A 157 11.01 16.17 0.82
CA LYS A 157 11.89 16.00 -0.35
C LYS A 157 12.62 14.66 -0.35
N LYS A 158 13.06 14.17 0.82
CA LYS A 158 13.73 12.85 0.95
C LYS A 158 12.79 11.72 0.55
N VAL A 159 11.57 11.71 1.07
CA VAL A 159 10.61 10.62 0.82
C VAL A 159 10.00 10.69 -0.59
N ALA A 160 9.68 11.90 -1.08
CA ALA A 160 9.09 12.09 -2.40
C ALA A 160 10.13 12.04 -3.53
N GLY A 161 11.36 12.50 -3.29
CA GLY A 161 12.40 12.60 -4.32
C GLY A 161 13.13 11.30 -4.65
N LYS A 162 13.09 10.30 -3.77
CA LYS A 162 13.71 8.99 -4.02
C LYS A 162 12.88 8.07 -4.90
N ARG A 163 11.62 8.45 -5.20
CA ARG A 163 10.77 7.69 -6.10
C ARG A 163 10.25 8.54 -7.22
N ASP A 164 10.05 7.84 -8.32
CA ASP A 164 9.67 8.33 -9.62
C ASP A 164 8.18 8.76 -9.60
N TYR A 165 7.82 9.70 -8.73
CA TYR A 165 6.50 10.35 -8.72
C TYR A 165 6.12 10.79 -10.15
N VAL A 166 7.11 11.26 -10.90
CA VAL A 166 7.00 11.60 -12.32
C VAL A 166 6.63 10.40 -13.20
N LYS A 167 7.17 9.20 -12.95
CA LYS A 167 6.84 7.98 -13.72
C LYS A 167 5.39 7.52 -13.50
N PHE A 168 4.85 7.72 -12.30
CA PHE A 168 3.44 7.43 -12.02
C PHE A 168 2.48 8.51 -12.54
N HIS A 169 2.96 9.74 -12.71
CA HIS A 169 2.20 10.84 -13.33
C HIS A 169 2.40 10.96 -14.85
N SER A 170 3.30 10.19 -15.46
CA SER A 170 3.34 10.02 -16.91
C SER A 170 2.02 9.38 -17.37
N GLU A 171 1.48 9.88 -18.48
CA GLU A 171 0.09 9.83 -18.93
C GLU A 171 -0.58 8.43 -18.98
N ASN A 172 0.17 7.35 -18.80
CA ASN A 172 -0.31 5.96 -18.86
C ASN A 172 -1.11 5.48 -17.62
N TRP A 173 -1.20 6.27 -16.53
CA TRP A 173 -1.99 5.91 -15.34
C TRP A 173 -3.42 6.46 -15.33
N ARG A 174 -3.72 7.47 -16.14
CA ARG A 174 -5.10 7.74 -16.53
C ARG A 174 -5.44 6.57 -17.42
N GLY A 175 -6.13 5.56 -16.89
CA GLY A 175 -6.66 4.48 -17.72
C GLY A 175 -7.27 5.12 -18.97
N GLU A 176 -6.93 4.57 -20.14
CA GLU A 176 -7.50 5.05 -21.40
C GLU A 176 -8.99 5.33 -21.18
N PRO A 177 -9.53 6.45 -21.71
CA PRO A 177 -10.96 6.69 -21.66
C PRO A 177 -11.61 5.39 -22.11
N GLN A 178 -12.40 4.74 -21.25
CA GLN A 178 -13.11 3.55 -21.67
C GLN A 178 -13.89 3.96 -22.91
N GLU A 179 -13.48 3.45 -24.08
CA GLU A 179 -14.24 3.60 -25.29
C GLU A 179 -15.65 3.17 -24.91
N THR A 180 -16.60 4.09 -25.04
CA THR A 180 -18.01 3.79 -24.85
C THR A 180 -18.28 2.47 -25.57
N PRO A 181 -18.78 1.43 -24.87
CA PRO A 181 -19.01 0.14 -25.50
C PRO A 181 -19.84 0.41 -26.76
N PRO A 182 -19.45 -0.19 -27.91
CA PRO A 182 -20.13 0.06 -29.17
C PRO A 182 -21.63 -0.12 -28.96
N PRO A 183 -22.47 0.76 -29.54
CA PRO A 183 -23.91 0.72 -29.34
C PRO A 183 -24.38 -0.71 -29.62
N LEU A 184 -25.08 -1.30 -28.65
CA LEU A 184 -25.63 -2.63 -28.79
C LEU A 184 -26.39 -2.68 -30.12
N PRO A 185 -26.16 -3.72 -30.96
CA PRO A 185 -26.91 -3.87 -32.19
C PRO A 185 -28.40 -3.80 -31.87
N GLU A 186 -29.15 -3.04 -32.68
CA GLU A 186 -30.59 -2.90 -32.50
C GLU A 186 -31.23 -4.28 -32.29
N PRO A 187 -32.19 -4.42 -31.36
CA PRO A 187 -32.81 -5.69 -31.09
C PRO A 187 -33.45 -6.22 -32.37
N VAL A 188 -32.82 -7.24 -32.96
CA VAL A 188 -33.34 -7.98 -34.10
C VAL A 188 -34.68 -8.55 -33.66
N ARG A 189 -35.75 -8.03 -34.26
CA ARG A 189 -37.10 -8.55 -34.07
C ARG A 189 -37.12 -10.01 -34.52
N GLU A 190 -37.34 -10.88 -33.53
CA GLU A 190 -37.97 -12.19 -33.63
C GLU A 190 -37.58 -13.08 -34.82
N ARG A 191 -36.68 -14.03 -34.57
CA ARG A 191 -37.00 -15.42 -34.89
C ARG A 191 -36.92 -16.24 -33.62
N LYS A 192 -38.11 -16.59 -33.13
CA LYS A 192 -38.32 -17.72 -32.22
C LYS A 192 -37.82 -18.99 -32.90
N GLU A 193 -37.41 -19.92 -32.04
CA GLU A 193 -37.11 -21.32 -32.33
C GLU A 193 -35.71 -21.60 -32.88
N GLU A 194 -34.80 -21.92 -31.96
CA GLU A 194 -34.09 -23.21 -31.85
C GLU A 194 -32.75 -23.01 -31.12
N GLY A 195 -32.45 -23.90 -30.16
CA GLY A 195 -31.12 -23.93 -29.52
C GLY A 195 -31.09 -23.55 -28.03
N LYS A 196 -31.93 -24.19 -27.22
CA LYS A 196 -31.48 -24.54 -25.85
C LYS A 196 -30.28 -25.48 -26.00
N GLN A 197 -29.23 -25.25 -25.18
CA GLN A 197 -28.01 -26.05 -25.00
C GLN A 197 -26.73 -25.54 -25.72
N ALA A 198 -26.19 -24.39 -25.31
CA ALA A 198 -24.74 -24.10 -25.42
C ALA A 198 -24.33 -22.83 -24.65
N ALA A 199 -24.74 -22.66 -23.40
CA ALA A 199 -24.28 -21.54 -22.56
C ALA A 199 -24.11 -22.00 -21.11
N LYS A 200 -23.26 -23.02 -20.93
CA LYS A 200 -22.59 -23.28 -19.66
C LYS A 200 -21.11 -23.44 -20.01
N ASN A 201 -20.27 -22.66 -19.33
CA ASN A 201 -18.81 -22.64 -19.34
C ASN A 201 -18.20 -21.52 -20.20
N ARG A 202 -17.25 -20.80 -19.59
CA ARG A 202 -16.68 -19.48 -19.93
C ARG A 202 -17.56 -18.36 -19.36
N THR A 203 -17.20 -17.70 -18.26
CA THR A 203 -15.90 -17.06 -18.00
C THR A 203 -15.73 -16.83 -16.50
N ILE A 204 -15.02 -17.74 -15.84
CA ILE A 204 -14.28 -17.53 -14.58
C ILE A 204 -13.13 -18.54 -14.72
N CYS A 205 -11.89 -18.10 -14.89
CA CYS A 205 -10.67 -18.86 -14.55
C CYS A 205 -9.33 -18.29 -15.07
N ASP A 206 -9.27 -17.14 -15.75
CA ASP A 206 -7.95 -16.66 -16.24
C ASP A 206 -7.21 -15.75 -15.23
N ILE A 207 -7.84 -15.35 -14.12
CA ILE A 207 -7.21 -14.52 -13.08
C ILE A 207 -6.69 -15.35 -11.90
N ASP A 208 -7.31 -16.51 -11.60
CA ASP A 208 -6.87 -17.38 -10.51
C ASP A 208 -5.65 -18.24 -10.89
N LEU A 209 -5.50 -18.60 -12.16
CA LEU A 209 -4.40 -19.46 -12.64
C LEU A 209 -3.02 -18.78 -12.54
N ALA A 210 -2.96 -17.44 -12.71
CA ALA A 210 -1.72 -16.69 -12.56
C ALA A 210 -1.27 -16.57 -11.09
N ARG A 211 -2.21 -16.66 -10.14
CA ARG A 211 -1.91 -16.61 -8.70
C ARG A 211 -1.51 -17.98 -8.16
N GLU A 212 -2.12 -19.06 -8.64
CA GLU A 212 -1.70 -20.43 -8.34
C GLU A 212 -0.28 -20.71 -8.83
N ASN A 213 0.08 -20.30 -10.05
CA ASN A 213 1.44 -20.49 -10.57
C ASN A 213 2.53 -19.78 -9.74
N GLN A 214 2.25 -18.64 -9.12
CA GLN A 214 3.23 -17.98 -8.23
C GLN A 214 3.42 -18.71 -6.90
N TRP A 215 2.35 -19.31 -6.36
CA TRP A 215 2.45 -20.12 -5.15
C TRP A 215 3.13 -21.45 -5.42
N GLU A 216 2.87 -22.09 -6.56
CA GLU A 216 3.58 -23.33 -6.95
C GLU A 216 5.07 -23.08 -7.16
N ILE A 217 5.47 -22.01 -7.87
CA ILE A 217 6.89 -21.66 -8.03
C ILE A 217 7.55 -21.31 -6.68
N MET A 218 6.80 -20.70 -5.76
CA MET A 218 7.31 -20.41 -4.41
C MET A 218 7.47 -21.69 -3.58
N MET A 219 6.55 -22.65 -3.73
CA MET A 219 6.56 -23.93 -3.01
C MET A 219 7.60 -24.90 -3.58
N GLU A 220 7.80 -24.97 -4.90
CA GLU A 220 8.89 -25.76 -5.50
C GLU A 220 10.26 -25.24 -5.02
N ASN A 221 10.45 -23.91 -4.99
CA ASN A 221 11.66 -23.33 -4.41
C ASN A 221 11.78 -23.59 -2.90
N TYR A 222 10.67 -23.72 -2.19
CA TYR A 222 10.65 -24.04 -0.77
C TYR A 222 11.01 -25.51 -0.53
N GLU A 223 10.48 -26.44 -1.32
CA GLU A 223 10.80 -27.87 -1.23
C GLU A 223 12.25 -28.15 -1.61
N GLU A 224 12.80 -27.57 -2.68
CA GLU A 224 14.23 -27.68 -2.99
C GLU A 224 15.12 -27.09 -1.88
N MET A 225 14.67 -26.00 -1.25
CA MET A 225 15.37 -25.43 -0.10
C MET A 225 15.27 -26.34 1.14
N MET A 226 14.17 -27.08 1.31
CA MET A 226 13.97 -27.98 2.44
C MET A 226 14.76 -29.29 2.27
N ASP A 227 14.89 -29.81 1.04
CA ASP A 227 15.65 -31.04 0.74
C ASP A 227 17.17 -30.83 0.76
N SER A 228 17.65 -29.60 0.56
CA SER A 228 19.08 -29.29 0.58
C SER A 228 19.66 -29.03 1.98
N TRP A 229 18.81 -29.01 3.01
CA TRP A 229 19.24 -28.75 4.40
C TRP A 229 19.29 -30.05 5.22
N PRO A 230 20.43 -30.38 5.85
CA PRO A 230 20.49 -31.48 6.80
C PRO A 230 19.48 -31.28 7.94
N TRP A 231 18.72 -32.32 8.26
CA TRP A 231 17.62 -32.29 9.24
C TRP A 231 18.01 -31.71 10.62
N ASP A 232 19.26 -31.89 11.03
CA ASP A 232 19.79 -31.37 12.29
C ASP A 232 19.93 -29.84 12.30
N ASP A 233 20.19 -29.21 11.15
CA ASP A 233 20.25 -27.76 11.02
C ASP A 233 18.84 -27.14 11.01
N MET A 234 17.83 -27.85 10.50
CA MET A 234 16.43 -27.42 10.62
C MET A 234 15.96 -27.41 12.07
N LYS A 235 16.22 -28.48 12.82
CA LYS A 235 15.82 -28.58 14.24
C LYS A 235 16.41 -27.44 15.06
N ARG A 236 17.68 -27.12 14.82
CA ARG A 236 18.37 -26.00 15.49
C ARG A 236 17.81 -24.64 15.10
N LYS A 237 17.43 -24.44 13.83
CA LYS A 237 16.94 -23.16 13.32
C LYS A 237 15.50 -22.85 13.72
N PHE A 238 14.65 -23.87 13.84
CA PHE A 238 13.21 -23.69 14.13
C PHE A 238 12.82 -24.03 15.58
N GLY A 239 13.80 -24.35 16.45
CA GLY A 239 13.52 -24.61 17.87
C GLY A 239 12.63 -25.83 18.09
N ILE A 240 12.72 -26.83 17.21
CA ILE A 240 11.99 -28.09 17.36
C ILE A 240 12.77 -28.93 18.37
N GLU A 241 12.44 -28.79 19.66
CA GLU A 241 12.95 -29.67 20.71
C GLU A 241 12.51 -31.11 20.43
N GLN A 242 13.42 -32.06 20.64
CA GLN A 242 13.10 -33.49 20.61
C GLN A 242 12.01 -33.74 21.66
N VAL A 243 10.84 -34.13 21.20
CA VAL A 243 9.88 -34.82 22.06
C VAL A 243 10.48 -36.20 22.26
N ASP A 244 11.02 -36.46 23.44
CA ASP A 244 11.51 -37.78 23.81
C ASP A 244 10.36 -38.78 23.60
N ASP A 245 10.61 -39.79 22.76
CA ASP A 245 9.66 -40.89 22.58
C ASP A 245 9.42 -41.54 23.95
N PRO A 246 8.16 -41.75 24.37
CA PRO A 246 7.88 -42.42 25.62
C PRO A 246 8.43 -43.85 25.55
N ASP A 247 9.31 -44.18 26.51
CA ASP A 247 9.92 -45.49 26.66
C ASP A 247 8.85 -46.62 26.62
N PRO A 248 9.14 -47.75 25.93
CA PRO A 248 8.21 -48.86 25.73
C PRO A 248 7.90 -49.68 27.00
#